data_AF-A0A4U3B203-F1
#
_entry.id   AF-A0A4U3B203-F1
#
_cell.length_a   1.000
_cell.length_b   1.000
_cell.length_c   1.000
_cell.angle_alpha   90.00
_cell.angle_beta   90.00
_cell.angle_gamma   90.00
#
_symmetry.space_group_name_H-M   'P 1'
#
loop_
_entity.id
_entity.type
_entity.pdbx_description
1 polymer ?
#
loop_
_entity_poly.entity_id
_entity_poly.type
_entity_poly.pdbx_seq_one_letter_code
_entity_poly.pdbx_strand_id
1 'polypeptide(L)'
;LQKHAIEFFHQDGLAPLYIDPVDAVVSDLPIGYYPNEIGVSEYKLKADEGMSYAHHLFIEQSVKHTKEGGYLFFLVPNFIFESDQAPKLHAFIKETCFIQGLLQLPVSMFKNEKNAKSIFVLQKKGPSVTMPKQALLVELPKFSNMKAMENIMDQLNTWFATHK
;
A
#
# COMPACT_ATOMS: atom_id res chain seq x y z
N LEU A 1 6.07 27.26 -11.28
CA LEU A 1 6.37 25.82 -11.09
C LEU A 1 6.97 25.64 -9.70
N GLN A 2 6.42 24.73 -8.88
CA GLN A 2 6.92 24.48 -7.53
C GLN A 2 8.34 23.88 -7.58
N LYS A 3 9.26 24.48 -6.81
CA LYS A 3 10.70 24.16 -6.75
C LYS A 3 11.00 23.09 -5.69
N HIS A 4 10.40 21.91 -5.80
CA HIS A 4 10.79 20.81 -4.91
C HIS A 4 12.01 20.08 -5.51
N ALA A 5 13.05 19.88 -4.70
CA ALA A 5 14.17 19.04 -5.09
C ALA A 5 13.68 17.59 -5.23
N ILE A 6 14.10 16.92 -6.29
CA ILE A 6 13.75 15.52 -6.57
C ILE A 6 15.06 14.76 -6.75
N GLU A 7 15.13 13.60 -6.11
CA GLU A 7 16.24 12.67 -6.23
C GLU A 7 15.77 11.39 -6.91
N PHE A 8 16.57 10.87 -7.84
CA PHE A 8 16.32 9.62 -8.54
C PHE A 8 17.50 8.67 -8.31
N PHE A 9 17.19 7.45 -7.91
CA PHE A 9 18.17 6.43 -7.63
C PHE A 9 17.99 5.26 -8.60
N HIS A 10 19.03 4.90 -9.33
CA HIS A 10 19.05 3.70 -10.17
C HIS A 10 19.69 2.55 -9.37
N GLN A 11 18.85 1.84 -8.64
CA GLN A 11 19.27 0.70 -7.81
C GLN A 11 18.10 -0.25 -7.56
N ASP A 12 18.39 -1.38 -6.92
CA ASP A 12 17.36 -2.26 -6.40
C ASP A 12 16.65 -1.62 -5.20
N GLY A 13 15.34 -1.39 -5.31
CA GLY A 13 14.54 -0.78 -4.26
C GLY A 13 14.42 -1.63 -2.99
N LEU A 14 14.69 -2.94 -3.07
CA LEU A 14 14.69 -3.87 -1.94
C LEU A 14 16.08 -4.05 -1.30
N ALA A 15 17.12 -3.46 -1.89
CA ALA A 15 18.42 -3.32 -1.23
C ALA A 15 18.37 -2.22 -0.15
N PRO A 16 19.41 -2.09 0.70
CA PRO A 16 19.49 -0.98 1.65
C PRO A 16 19.34 0.38 0.96
N LEU A 17 18.37 1.18 1.41
CA LEU A 17 18.15 2.54 0.94
C LEU A 17 18.78 3.53 1.93
N TYR A 18 19.60 4.44 1.43
CA TYR A 18 20.23 5.49 2.22
C TYR A 18 19.41 6.78 2.13
N ILE A 19 18.16 6.71 2.57
CA ILE A 19 17.22 7.83 2.60
C ILE A 19 16.68 8.02 4.02
N ASP A 20 16.41 9.26 4.40
CA ASP A 20 15.74 9.54 5.66
C ASP A 20 14.30 9.01 5.63
N PRO A 21 13.75 8.56 6.78
CA PRO A 21 12.36 8.17 6.84
C PRO A 21 11.43 9.29 6.38
N VAL A 22 10.39 8.94 5.62
CA VAL A 22 9.46 9.88 4.98
C VAL A 22 8.09 9.88 5.65
N ASP A 23 7.35 10.98 5.49
CA ASP A 23 5.98 11.12 6.00
C ASP A 23 4.96 10.30 5.20
N ALA A 24 5.26 10.04 3.92
CA ALA A 24 4.42 9.19 3.08
C ALA A 24 5.23 8.41 2.03
N VAL A 25 4.79 7.19 1.73
CA VAL A 25 5.27 6.38 0.61
C VAL A 25 4.12 6.15 -0.38
N VAL A 26 4.40 6.33 -1.67
CA VAL A 26 3.43 6.07 -2.75
C VAL A 26 4.11 5.15 -3.77
N SER A 27 3.47 4.01 -4.11
CA SER A 27 4.06 3.08 -5.08
C SER A 27 3.00 2.26 -5.81
N ASP A 28 3.18 2.08 -7.13
CA ASP A 28 2.52 0.99 -7.87
C ASP A 28 3.40 -0.25 -7.76
N LEU A 29 2.93 -1.25 -7.01
CA LEU A 29 3.78 -2.37 -6.62
C LEU A 29 4.02 -3.34 -7.80
N PRO A 30 5.27 -3.75 -8.04
CA PRO A 30 5.55 -4.80 -9.01
C PRO A 30 5.05 -6.16 -8.48
N ILE A 31 4.19 -6.81 -9.26
CA ILE A 31 3.59 -8.10 -8.90
C ILE A 31 4.41 -9.24 -9.51
N GLY A 32 4.80 -10.21 -8.69
CA GLY A 32 5.64 -11.33 -9.10
C GLY A 32 6.62 -11.76 -8.00
N TYR A 33 7.58 -12.59 -8.40
CA TYR A 33 8.65 -13.10 -7.53
C TYR A 33 9.87 -12.18 -7.57
N TYR A 34 10.53 -12.02 -6.43
CA TYR A 34 11.80 -11.31 -6.33
C TYR A 34 12.97 -12.30 -6.47
N PRO A 35 13.93 -12.07 -7.40
CA PRO A 35 14.93 -13.07 -7.77
C PRO A 35 16.13 -13.16 -6.83
N ASN A 36 16.40 -12.15 -5.99
CA ASN A 36 17.59 -12.12 -5.14
C ASN A 36 17.28 -12.70 -3.75
N GLU A 37 17.43 -14.02 -3.63
CA GLU A 37 17.13 -14.76 -2.39
C GLU A 37 18.06 -14.41 -1.21
N ILE A 38 19.29 -13.98 -1.49
CA ILE A 38 20.25 -13.59 -0.45
C ILE A 38 19.80 -12.28 0.20
N GLY A 39 19.35 -11.31 -0.62
CA GLY A 39 18.91 -10.00 -0.15
C GLY A 39 17.65 -10.00 0.71
N VAL A 40 16.86 -11.09 0.67
CA VAL A 40 15.60 -11.19 1.43
C VAL A 40 15.76 -11.85 2.81
N SER A 41 16.96 -12.30 3.19
CA SER A 41 17.17 -12.96 4.49
C SER A 41 16.73 -12.10 5.68
N GLU A 42 16.88 -10.79 5.55
CA GLU A 42 16.58 -9.79 6.58
C GLU A 42 15.12 -9.35 6.62
N TYR A 43 14.29 -9.81 5.66
CA TYR A 43 12.88 -9.42 5.56
C TYR A 43 11.99 -10.38 6.36
N LYS A 44 11.10 -9.81 7.19
CA LYS A 44 10.05 -10.57 7.88
C LYS A 44 9.10 -11.24 6.89
N LEU A 45 8.84 -10.62 5.74
CA LEU A 45 7.96 -11.13 4.69
C LEU A 45 8.65 -12.03 3.66
N LYS A 46 9.90 -12.45 3.91
CA LYS A 46 10.51 -13.54 3.14
C LYS A 46 9.59 -14.77 3.17
N ALA A 47 9.40 -15.44 2.04
CA ALA A 47 8.65 -16.69 1.96
C ALA A 47 9.31 -17.81 2.79
N ASP A 48 8.48 -18.64 3.41
CA ASP A 48 8.95 -19.81 4.15
C ASP A 48 9.37 -20.94 3.20
N GLU A 49 8.69 -21.05 2.05
CA GLU A 49 9.00 -21.98 0.96
C GLU A 49 9.01 -21.24 -0.38
N GLY A 50 9.96 -21.59 -1.25
CA GLY A 50 10.08 -21.01 -2.60
C GLY A 50 10.49 -19.54 -2.63
N MET A 51 10.20 -18.86 -3.74
CA MET A 51 10.57 -17.46 -3.95
C MET A 51 9.62 -16.50 -3.23
N SER A 52 10.18 -15.42 -2.69
CA SER A 52 9.41 -14.36 -2.02
C SER A 52 8.69 -13.47 -3.05
N TYR A 53 7.47 -13.04 -2.71
CA TYR A 53 6.75 -12.08 -3.54
C TYR A 53 7.31 -10.66 -3.42
N ALA A 54 7.68 -10.07 -4.57
CA ALA A 54 8.28 -8.74 -4.62
C ALA A 54 7.38 -7.67 -3.98
N HIS A 55 6.08 -7.71 -4.28
CA HIS A 55 5.10 -6.78 -3.71
C HIS A 55 4.97 -6.87 -2.19
N HIS A 56 5.16 -8.04 -1.58
CA HIS A 56 5.18 -8.17 -0.12
C HIS A 56 6.43 -7.50 0.45
N LEU A 57 7.60 -7.78 -0.14
CA LEU A 57 8.87 -7.19 0.28
C LEU A 57 8.87 -5.66 0.12
N PHE A 58 8.27 -5.14 -0.95
CA PHE A 58 8.15 -3.69 -1.15
C PHE A 58 7.23 -3.04 -0.11
N ILE A 59 6.17 -3.72 0.34
CA ILE A 59 5.36 -3.23 1.46
C ILE A 59 6.20 -3.13 2.73
N GLU A 60 6.96 -4.18 3.07
CA GLU A 60 7.83 -4.17 4.25
C GLU A 60 8.91 -3.08 4.16
N GLN A 61 9.61 -2.98 3.03
CA GLN A 61 10.63 -1.96 2.81
C GLN A 61 10.07 -0.54 2.92
N SER A 62 8.86 -0.33 2.40
CA SER A 62 8.17 0.95 2.48
C SER A 62 7.79 1.27 3.93
N VAL A 63 7.26 0.30 4.68
CA VAL A 63 6.96 0.46 6.12
C VAL A 63 8.22 0.77 6.92
N LYS A 64 9.35 0.13 6.61
CA LYS A 64 10.65 0.40 7.25
C LYS A 64 11.06 1.87 7.12
N HIS A 65 10.89 2.45 5.93
CA HIS A 65 11.29 3.84 5.63
C HIS A 65 10.18 4.88 5.82
N THR A 66 9.03 4.49 6.36
CA THR A 66 7.98 5.44 6.76
C THR A 66 8.19 5.84 8.21
N LYS A 67 8.05 7.13 8.54
CA LYS A 67 7.99 7.60 9.94
C LYS A 67 6.82 6.97 10.68
N GLU A 68 6.91 6.84 12.00
CA GLU A 68 5.77 6.45 12.83
C GLU A 68 4.59 7.40 12.60
N GLY A 69 3.38 6.87 12.39
CA GLY A 69 2.20 7.65 12.01
C GLY A 69 2.15 8.13 10.57
N GLY A 70 3.20 7.93 9.78
CA GLY A 70 3.21 8.21 8.35
C GLY A 70 2.32 7.26 7.54
N TYR A 71 2.00 7.65 6.32
CA TYR A 71 1.03 6.95 5.47
C TYR A 71 1.71 6.21 4.31
N LEU A 72 1.11 5.11 3.87
CA LEU A 72 1.55 4.37 2.70
C LEU A 72 0.37 4.15 1.77
N PHE A 73 0.58 4.44 0.48
CA PHE A 73 -0.42 4.35 -0.57
C PHE A 73 0.10 3.42 -1.66
N PHE A 74 -0.48 2.24 -1.75
CA PHE A 74 -0.06 1.24 -2.72
C PHE A 74 -1.13 1.02 -3.76
N LEU A 75 -0.73 0.96 -5.03
CA LEU A 75 -1.57 0.37 -6.06
C LEU A 75 -1.32 -1.14 -6.05
N VAL A 76 -2.35 -1.92 -5.71
CA VAL A 76 -2.26 -3.37 -5.51
C VAL A 76 -3.32 -4.10 -6.30
N PRO A 77 -3.08 -5.33 -6.76
CA PRO A 77 -4.15 -6.17 -7.30
C PRO A 77 -5.20 -6.45 -6.24
N ASN A 78 -6.47 -6.59 -6.66
CA ASN A 78 -7.57 -6.86 -5.73
C ASN A 78 -7.40 -8.19 -4.96
N PHE A 79 -6.60 -9.12 -5.50
CA PHE A 79 -6.31 -10.45 -4.93
C PHE A 79 -5.06 -10.49 -4.05
N ILE A 80 -4.50 -9.35 -3.61
CA ILE A 80 -3.23 -9.34 -2.83
C ILE A 80 -3.31 -10.14 -1.53
N PHE A 81 -4.51 -10.35 -1.00
CA PHE A 81 -4.78 -11.12 0.22
C PHE A 81 -5.23 -12.57 -0.03
N GLU A 82 -5.19 -13.04 -1.28
CA GLU A 82 -5.65 -14.38 -1.67
C GLU A 82 -4.49 -15.34 -2.00
N SER A 83 -3.23 -14.89 -1.85
CA SER A 83 -2.04 -15.69 -2.18
C SER A 83 -1.57 -16.59 -1.03
N ASP A 84 -0.74 -17.59 -1.33
CA ASP A 84 -0.16 -18.49 -0.33
C ASP A 84 0.66 -17.76 0.75
N GLN A 85 1.28 -16.62 0.39
CA GLN A 85 2.07 -15.79 1.31
C GLN A 85 1.22 -14.71 2.02
N ALA A 86 -0.08 -14.59 1.72
CA ALA A 86 -0.97 -13.58 2.28
C ALA A 86 -1.13 -13.66 3.81
N PRO A 87 -1.17 -14.83 4.47
CA PRO A 87 -1.25 -14.90 5.93
C PRO A 87 -0.08 -14.16 6.62
N LYS A 88 1.13 -14.28 6.06
CA LYS A 88 2.33 -13.60 6.56
C LYS A 88 2.25 -12.08 6.36
N LEU A 89 1.78 -11.65 5.18
CA LEU A 89 1.51 -10.23 4.89
C LEU A 89 0.49 -9.64 5.88
N HIS A 90 -0.61 -10.34 6.13
CA HIS A 90 -1.62 -9.91 7.09
C HIS A 90 -1.06 -9.76 8.51
N ALA A 91 -0.29 -10.74 8.98
CA ALA A 91 0.34 -10.70 10.29
C ALA A 91 1.28 -9.49 10.42
N PHE A 92 2.14 -9.27 9.41
CA PHE A 92 3.05 -8.13 9.35
C PHE A 92 2.32 -6.79 9.37
N ILE A 93 1.29 -6.61 8.54
CA ILE A 93 0.50 -5.38 8.50
C ILE A 93 -0.19 -5.16 9.85
N LYS A 94 -0.79 -6.20 10.44
CA LYS A 94 -1.44 -6.10 11.75
C LYS A 94 -0.45 -5.75 12.85
N GLU A 95 0.79 -6.21 12.78
CA GLU A 95 1.85 -5.87 13.74
C GLU A 95 2.26 -4.41 13.60
N THR A 96 2.48 -3.94 12.37
CA THR A 96 3.24 -2.70 12.09
C THR A 96 2.37 -1.48 11.72
N CYS A 97 1.16 -1.71 11.20
CA CYS A 97 0.32 -0.68 10.59
C CYS A 97 -1.14 -0.80 11.04
N PHE A 98 -1.91 0.23 10.73
CA PHE A 98 -3.36 0.18 10.67
C PHE A 98 -3.81 0.29 9.22
N ILE A 99 -4.76 -0.55 8.82
CA ILE A 99 -5.42 -0.43 7.53
C ILE A 99 -6.41 0.72 7.62
N GLN A 100 -6.15 1.77 6.85
CA GLN A 100 -7.03 2.94 6.78
C GLN A 100 -8.13 2.70 5.74
N GLY A 101 -7.77 2.10 4.61
CA GLY A 101 -8.77 1.70 3.63
C GLY A 101 -8.23 0.98 2.41
N LEU A 102 -9.18 0.50 1.61
CA LEU A 102 -8.97 -0.12 0.32
C LEU A 102 -10.01 0.47 -0.64
N LEU A 103 -9.52 1.25 -1.61
CA LEU A 103 -10.35 1.90 -2.61
C LEU A 103 -10.19 1.16 -3.93
N GLN A 104 -11.17 0.34 -4.29
CA GLN A 104 -11.18 -0.36 -5.57
C GLN A 104 -11.38 0.65 -6.70
N LEU A 105 -10.47 0.64 -7.66
CA LEU A 105 -10.57 1.52 -8.81
C LEU A 105 -11.61 0.98 -9.80
N PRO A 106 -12.24 1.85 -10.61
CA PRO A 106 -13.26 1.42 -11.54
C PRO A 106 -12.65 0.47 -12.57
N VAL A 107 -13.26 -0.70 -12.74
CA VAL A 107 -12.79 -1.75 -13.68
C VAL A 107 -12.61 -1.21 -15.10
N SER A 108 -13.42 -0.23 -15.50
CA SER A 108 -13.32 0.43 -16.80
C SER A 108 -11.99 1.16 -17.07
N MET A 109 -11.15 1.39 -16.04
CA MET A 109 -9.81 1.95 -16.21
C MET A 109 -8.80 0.91 -16.71
N PHE A 110 -9.13 -0.38 -16.65
CA PHE A 110 -8.22 -1.46 -16.98
C PHE A 110 -8.67 -2.15 -18.25
N LYS A 111 -7.70 -2.54 -19.10
CA LYS A 111 -7.97 -3.30 -20.32
C LYS A 111 -8.59 -4.68 -20.05
N ASN A 112 -8.32 -5.24 -18.87
CA ASN A 112 -8.81 -6.54 -18.45
C ASN A 112 -9.19 -6.46 -16.97
N GLU A 113 -10.35 -7.00 -16.61
CA GLU A 113 -10.88 -6.99 -15.23
C GLU A 113 -9.95 -7.70 -14.25
N LYS A 114 -9.23 -8.73 -14.71
CA LYS A 114 -8.23 -9.45 -13.89
C LYS A 114 -7.06 -8.56 -13.45
N ASN A 115 -6.84 -7.44 -14.12
CA ASN A 115 -5.81 -6.46 -13.80
C ASN A 115 -6.37 -5.29 -12.99
N ALA A 116 -7.63 -5.35 -12.55
CA ALA A 116 -8.20 -4.33 -11.70
C ALA A 116 -7.37 -4.21 -10.40
N LYS A 117 -7.06 -2.96 -10.06
CA LYS A 117 -6.25 -2.63 -8.90
C LYS A 117 -7.06 -1.81 -7.90
N SER A 118 -6.60 -1.82 -6.67
CA SER A 118 -7.09 -1.00 -5.57
C SER A 118 -5.99 -0.07 -5.07
N ILE A 119 -6.37 1.10 -4.57
CA ILE A 119 -5.49 1.91 -3.73
C ILE A 119 -5.62 1.37 -2.30
N PHE A 120 -4.54 0.77 -1.83
CA PHE A 120 -4.43 0.26 -0.47
C PHE A 120 -3.73 1.28 0.41
N VAL A 121 -4.43 1.73 1.44
CA VAL A 121 -4.00 2.81 2.33
C VAL A 121 -3.68 2.23 3.70
N LEU A 122 -2.42 2.37 4.10
CA LEU A 122 -1.91 2.02 5.41
C LEU A 122 -1.45 3.26 6.15
N GLN A 123 -1.50 3.20 7.47
CA GLN A 123 -0.80 4.14 8.34
C GLN A 123 0.12 3.34 9.27
N LYS A 124 1.41 3.68 9.29
CA LYS A 124 2.36 3.05 10.21
C LYS A 124 1.97 3.39 11.64
N LYS A 125 2.01 2.41 12.54
CA LYS A 125 1.72 2.66 13.96
C LYS A 125 2.71 3.66 14.55
N GLY A 126 2.26 4.37 15.58
CA GLY A 126 3.06 5.33 16.33
C GLY A 126 2.32 5.75 17.61
N PRO A 127 3.00 6.41 18.56
CA PRO A 127 2.43 6.78 19.87
C PRO A 127 1.12 7.57 19.80
N SER A 128 0.97 8.40 18.77
CA SER A 128 -0.20 9.28 18.58
C SER A 128 -1.21 8.76 17.56
N VAL A 129 -1.09 7.50 17.14
CA VAL A 129 -1.95 6.91 16.09
C VAL A 129 -2.98 5.98 16.72
N THR A 130 -4.24 6.28 16.49
CA THR A 130 -5.35 5.42 16.89
C THR A 130 -5.79 4.52 15.74
N MET A 131 -6.12 3.27 16.08
CA MET A 131 -6.73 2.35 15.13
C MET A 131 -8.09 2.91 14.68
N PRO A 132 -8.39 2.96 13.36
CA PRO A 132 -9.72 3.33 12.90
C PRO A 132 -10.73 2.28 13.39
N LYS A 133 -11.92 2.73 13.83
CA LYS A 133 -12.97 1.81 14.31
C LYS A 133 -13.42 0.81 13.23
N GLN A 134 -13.36 1.24 11.98
CA GLN A 134 -13.71 0.42 10.82
C GLN A 134 -12.85 0.86 9.63
N ALA A 135 -12.17 -0.08 8.97
CA ALA A 135 -11.44 0.21 7.74
C ALA A 135 -12.40 0.67 6.62
N LEU A 136 -11.98 1.67 5.86
CA LEU A 136 -12.74 2.20 4.73
C LEU A 136 -12.63 1.28 3.52
N LEU A 137 -13.74 0.65 3.12
CA LEU A 137 -13.83 -0.18 1.92
C LEU A 137 -14.75 0.52 0.93
N VAL A 138 -14.20 0.95 -0.20
CA VAL A 138 -14.95 1.74 -1.19
C VAL A 138 -14.70 1.22 -2.59
N GLU A 139 -15.76 1.03 -3.35
CA GLU A 139 -15.70 0.81 -4.79
C GLU A 139 -15.94 2.13 -5.52
N LEU A 140 -14.93 2.61 -6.24
CA LEU A 140 -15.04 3.85 -6.97
C LEU A 140 -15.91 3.65 -8.23
N PRO A 141 -16.89 4.53 -8.49
CA PRO A 141 -17.66 4.49 -9.71
C PRO A 141 -16.79 4.94 -10.88
N LYS A 142 -17.24 4.69 -12.11
CA LYS A 142 -16.59 5.23 -13.31
C LYS A 142 -16.32 6.73 -13.13
N PHE A 143 -15.09 7.17 -13.37
CA PHE A 143 -14.71 8.58 -13.16
C PHE A 143 -15.48 9.56 -14.06
N SER A 144 -16.05 9.08 -15.17
CA SER A 144 -16.95 9.86 -16.01
C SER A 144 -18.32 10.13 -15.37
N ASN A 145 -18.71 9.40 -14.32
CA ASN A 145 -19.94 9.63 -13.57
C ASN A 145 -19.69 10.59 -12.41
N MET A 146 -19.69 11.89 -12.73
CA MET A 146 -19.38 12.97 -11.77
C MET A 146 -20.26 12.92 -10.52
N LYS A 147 -21.58 12.69 -10.67
CA LYS A 147 -22.52 12.67 -9.55
C LYS A 147 -22.25 11.50 -8.58
N ALA A 148 -21.93 10.32 -9.12
CA ALA A 148 -21.57 9.19 -8.29
C ALA A 148 -20.21 9.41 -7.59
N MET A 149 -19.25 10.02 -8.28
CA MET A 149 -17.96 10.38 -7.69
C MET A 149 -18.10 11.39 -6.55
N GLU A 150 -18.93 12.42 -6.73
CA GLU A 150 -19.23 13.43 -5.69
C GLU A 150 -19.80 12.76 -4.43
N ASN A 151 -20.80 11.89 -4.59
CA ASN A 151 -21.37 11.14 -3.47
C ASN A 151 -20.34 10.29 -2.72
N ILE A 152 -19.39 9.66 -3.43
CA ILE A 152 -18.33 8.89 -2.78
C ILE A 152 -17.35 9.82 -2.05
N MET A 153 -16.98 10.96 -2.63
CA MET A 153 -16.11 11.93 -1.97
C MET A 153 -16.73 12.47 -0.68
N ASP A 154 -18.05 12.70 -0.66
CA ASP A 154 -18.77 13.10 0.54
C ASP A 154 -18.74 12.01 1.63
N GLN A 155 -18.89 10.74 1.25
CA GLN A 155 -18.76 9.60 2.17
C GLN A 155 -17.34 9.49 2.73
N LEU A 156 -16.31 9.66 1.89
CA LEU A 156 -14.91 9.68 2.31
C LEU A 156 -14.65 10.81 3.31
N ASN A 157 -15.08 12.03 3.00
CA ASN A 157 -14.94 13.19 3.88
C ASN A 157 -15.62 12.96 5.24
N THR A 158 -16.84 12.40 5.23
CA THR A 158 -17.58 12.06 6.44
C THR A 158 -16.83 11.01 7.27
N TRP A 159 -16.29 9.98 6.63
CA TRP A 159 -15.52 8.93 7.31
C TRP A 159 -14.27 9.52 7.97
N PHE A 160 -13.49 10.34 7.26
CA PHE A 160 -12.30 10.99 7.83
C PHE A 160 -12.62 11.95 8.97
N ALA A 161 -13.74 12.66 8.91
CA ALA A 161 -14.16 13.56 9.99
C ALA A 161 -14.61 12.81 11.26
N THR A 162 -15.10 11.58 11.12
CA THR A 162 -15.66 10.78 12.22
C THR A 162 -14.69 9.77 12.83
N HIS A 163 -13.64 9.39 12.09
CA HIS A 163 -12.71 8.31 12.46
C HIS A 163 -11.24 8.76 12.57
N LYS A 164 -10.97 10.07 12.54
CA LYS A 164 -9.66 10.64 12.88
C LYS A 164 -9.36 10.57 14.37
#